data_AF-A0A9E6MEZ9-F1
#
_entry.id   AF-A0A9E6MEZ9-F1
#
_cell.length_a   1.000
_cell.length_b   1.000
_cell.length_c   1.000
_cell.angle_alpha   90.00
_cell.angle_beta   90.00
_cell.angle_gamma   90.00
#
_symmetry.space_group_name_H-M   'P 1'
#
loop_
_entity.id
_entity.type
_entity.pdbx_description
1 polymer ?
#
loop_
_entity_poly.entity_id
_entity_poly.type
_entity_poly.pdbx_seq_one_letter_code
_entity_poly.pdbx_strand_id
1 'polypeptide(L)'
;MNQQQPPLITRESLALIGIQLADANADTLIEQFNSTLQERIGTEVTNILDDNQLKELVDVQESGNTQAVQDWLVANVSDLQEIAQDEYDILMGEIAANADNIQ
;
A
#
# COMPACT_ATOMS: atom_id res chain seq x y z
N MET A 1 9.05 4.07 -19.60
CA MET A 1 8.71 4.65 -18.28
C MET A 1 8.77 3.49 -17.30
N ASN A 2 9.63 3.56 -16.28
CA ASN A 2 9.73 2.50 -15.29
C ASN A 2 8.47 2.53 -14.43
N GLN A 3 7.56 1.60 -14.66
CA GLN A 3 6.42 1.38 -13.77
C GLN A 3 6.95 0.69 -12.51
N GLN A 4 7.38 1.50 -11.54
CA GLN A 4 7.75 0.98 -10.23
C GLN A 4 6.45 0.63 -9.50
N GLN A 5 6.34 -0.62 -9.08
CA GLN A 5 5.21 -1.12 -8.30
C GLN A 5 5.19 -0.42 -6.93
N PRO A 6 4.01 -0.30 -6.28
CA PRO A 6 3.92 0.20 -4.92
C PRO A 6 4.87 -0.58 -3.98
N PRO A 7 5.48 0.08 -2.98
CA PRO A 7 6.32 -0.60 -2.02
C PRO A 7 5.55 -1.70 -1.29
N LEU A 8 6.25 -2.77 -0.92
CA LEU A 8 5.70 -3.89 -0.18
C LEU A 8 6.48 -4.08 1.10
N ILE A 9 5.76 -4.37 2.18
CA ILE A 9 6.36 -4.76 3.45
C ILE A 9 6.81 -6.22 3.30
N THR A 10 8.08 -6.48 3.57
CA THR A 10 8.68 -7.81 3.48
C THR A 10 9.34 -8.19 4.80
N ARG A 11 9.75 -9.45 4.94
CA ARG A 11 10.58 -9.88 6.08
C ARG A 11 11.86 -9.04 6.19
N GLU A 12 12.45 -8.66 5.06
CA GLU A 12 13.64 -7.79 5.04
C GLU A 12 13.31 -6.39 5.55
N SER A 13 12.19 -5.80 5.10
CA SER A 13 11.71 -4.51 5.60
C SER A 13 11.58 -4.50 7.13
N LEU A 14 10.99 -5.55 7.70
CA LEU A 14 10.81 -5.69 9.15
C LEU A 14 12.14 -5.92 9.88
N ALA A 15 13.06 -6.69 9.31
CA ALA A 15 14.38 -6.91 9.88
C ALA A 15 15.20 -5.61 9.98
N LEU A 16 15.05 -4.69 9.01
CA LEU A 16 15.72 -3.37 9.02
C LEU A 16 15.30 -2.50 10.22
N ILE A 17 14.09 -2.68 10.74
CA ILE A 17 13.59 -1.99 11.94
C ILE A 17 13.72 -2.84 13.22
N GLY A 18 14.47 -3.94 13.16
CA GLY A 18 14.78 -4.79 14.32
C GLY A 18 13.71 -5.81 14.68
N ILE A 19 12.68 -6.00 13.84
CA ILE A 19 11.64 -7.01 14.05
C ILE A 19 12.05 -8.31 13.36
N GLN A 20 12.24 -9.36 14.16
CA GLN A 20 12.49 -10.72 13.67
C GLN A 20 11.26 -11.59 13.94
N LEU A 21 10.49 -11.87 12.88
CA LEU A 21 9.31 -12.71 12.98
C LEU A 21 9.71 -14.19 12.97
N ALA A 22 9.10 -14.99 13.85
CA ALA A 22 9.19 -16.45 13.77
C ALA A 22 8.44 -16.95 12.52
N ASP A 23 9.06 -17.90 11.80
CA ASP A 23 8.59 -18.37 10.48
C ASP A 23 7.11 -18.79 10.44
N ALA A 24 6.57 -19.34 11.54
CA ALA A 24 5.22 -19.88 11.57
C ALA A 24 4.10 -18.83 11.40
N ASN A 25 4.36 -17.55 11.74
CA ASN A 25 3.37 -16.47 11.70
C ASN A 25 3.81 -15.28 10.82
N ALA A 26 5.02 -15.33 10.27
CA ALA A 26 5.59 -14.21 9.53
C ALA A 26 4.77 -13.84 8.29
N ASP A 27 4.30 -14.84 7.55
CA ASP A 27 3.61 -14.61 6.27
C ASP A 27 2.23 -13.98 6.49
N THR A 28 1.44 -14.50 7.42
CA THR A 28 0.13 -13.93 7.78
C THR A 28 0.23 -12.48 8.27
N LEU A 29 1.24 -12.18 9.09
CA LEU A 29 1.41 -10.82 9.61
C LEU A 29 1.86 -9.85 8.50
N ILE A 30 2.76 -10.31 7.62
CA ILE A 30 3.18 -9.54 6.45
C ILE A 30 2.00 -9.30 5.50
N GLU A 31 1.14 -10.29 5.28
CA GLU A 31 -0.09 -10.12 4.50
C GLU A 31 -1.01 -9.07 5.13
N GLN A 32 -1.20 -9.10 6.45
CA GLN A 32 -1.99 -8.09 7.17
C GLN A 32 -1.41 -6.68 7.03
N PHE A 33 -0.09 -6.53 7.19
CA PHE A 33 0.57 -5.22 7.01
C PHE A 33 0.44 -4.71 5.57
N ASN A 34 0.62 -5.57 4.56
CA ASN A 34 0.43 -5.17 3.17
C ASN A 34 -1.04 -4.86 2.85
N SER A 35 -2.00 -5.58 3.43
CA SER A 35 -3.42 -5.24 3.30
C SER A 35 -3.72 -3.87 3.89
N THR A 36 -3.15 -3.56 5.06
CA THR A 36 -3.29 -2.25 5.72
C THR A 36 -2.67 -1.15 4.87
N LEU A 37 -1.48 -1.40 4.30
CA LEU A 37 -0.82 -0.46 3.41
C LEU A 37 -1.68 -0.15 2.17
N GLN A 38 -2.22 -1.19 1.51
CA GLN A 38 -3.08 -1.01 0.34
C GLN A 38 -4.36 -0.22 0.65
N GLU A 39 -4.96 -0.45 1.82
CA GLU A 39 -6.14 0.30 2.28
C GLU A 39 -5.83 1.79 2.49
N ARG A 40 -4.69 2.10 3.12
CA ARG A 40 -4.24 3.48 3.34
C ARG A 40 -3.94 4.20 2.04
N ILE A 41 -3.20 3.56 1.14
CA ILE A 41 -2.93 4.09 -0.21
C ILE A 41 -4.24 4.36 -0.94
N GLY A 42 -5.18 3.42 -0.91
CA GLY A 42 -6.50 3.60 -1.53
C GLY A 42 -7.24 4.81 -0.97
N THR A 43 -7.19 4.99 0.36
CA THR A 43 -7.81 6.12 1.05
C THR A 43 -7.20 7.45 0.61
N GLU A 44 -5.87 7.58 0.66
CA GLU A 44 -5.19 8.82 0.27
C GLU A 44 -5.37 9.15 -1.22
N VAL A 45 -5.32 8.13 -2.08
CA VAL A 45 -5.68 8.29 -3.49
C VAL A 45 -7.09 8.86 -3.61
N THR A 46 -8.10 8.29 -2.95
CA THR A 46 -9.47 8.82 -3.06
C THR A 46 -9.64 10.22 -2.48
N ASN A 47 -8.82 10.62 -1.50
CA ASN A 47 -8.88 11.95 -0.89
C ASN A 47 -8.42 13.07 -1.84
N ILE A 48 -7.56 12.77 -2.82
CA ILE A 48 -7.01 13.76 -3.75
C ILE A 48 -7.77 13.84 -5.08
N LEU A 49 -8.63 12.86 -5.36
CA LEU A 49 -9.43 12.82 -6.57
C LEU A 49 -10.65 13.73 -6.48
N ASP A 50 -10.99 14.39 -7.59
CA ASP A 50 -12.26 15.09 -7.70
C ASP A 50 -13.45 14.15 -7.95
N ASP A 51 -14.68 14.65 -7.84
CA ASP A 51 -15.91 13.87 -8.02
C ASP A 51 -15.99 13.15 -9.38
N ASN A 52 -15.45 13.74 -10.45
CA ASN A 52 -15.46 13.13 -11.78
C ASN A 52 -14.45 11.98 -11.83
N GLN A 53 -13.24 12.21 -11.32
CA GLN A 53 -12.20 11.19 -11.26
C GLN A 53 -12.60 10.02 -10.35
N LEU A 54 -13.24 10.30 -9.21
CA LEU A 54 -13.81 9.27 -8.34
C LEU A 54 -14.84 8.42 -9.07
N LYS A 55 -15.73 9.07 -9.83
CA LYS A 55 -16.71 8.35 -10.65
C LYS A 55 -16.03 7.45 -11.70
N GLU A 56 -15.04 7.97 -12.41
CA GLU A 56 -14.27 7.19 -13.39
C GLU A 56 -13.57 5.99 -12.74
N LEU A 57 -12.95 6.19 -11.57
CA LEU A 57 -12.32 5.11 -10.83
C LEU A 57 -13.33 4.01 -10.45
N VAL A 58 -14.52 4.37 -9.97
CA VAL A 58 -15.59 3.41 -9.68
C VAL A 58 -16.01 2.65 -10.93
N ASP A 59 -16.24 3.34 -12.05
CA ASP A 59 -16.64 2.72 -13.32
C ASP A 59 -15.56 1.72 -13.82
N VAL A 60 -14.26 2.02 -13.62
CA VAL A 60 -13.15 1.10 -13.95
C VAL A 60 -13.08 -0.07 -12.96
N GLN A 61 -13.30 0.14 -11.67
CA GLN A 61 -13.33 -0.92 -10.66
C GLN A 61 -14.48 -1.92 -10.91
N GLU A 62 -15.66 -1.44 -11.29
CA GLU A 62 -16.83 -2.28 -11.61
C GLU A 62 -16.60 -3.19 -12.83
N SER A 63 -15.63 -2.87 -13.69
CA SER A 63 -15.23 -3.75 -14.80
C SER A 63 -14.60 -5.07 -14.33
N GLY A 64 -14.16 -5.15 -13.07
CA GLY A 64 -13.49 -6.31 -12.48
C GLY A 64 -12.09 -6.57 -13.04
N ASN A 65 -11.54 -5.65 -13.85
CA ASN A 65 -10.22 -5.77 -14.43
C ASN A 65 -9.18 -5.02 -13.58
N THR A 66 -8.46 -5.75 -12.74
CA THR A 66 -7.40 -5.19 -11.87
C THR A 66 -6.32 -4.44 -12.66
N GLN A 67 -5.95 -4.90 -13.86
CA GLN A 67 -4.98 -4.20 -14.69
C GLN A 67 -5.52 -2.85 -15.16
N ALA A 68 -6.80 -2.78 -15.53
CA ALA A 68 -7.42 -1.53 -15.94
C ALA A 68 -7.47 -0.51 -14.79
N VAL A 69 -7.73 -0.96 -13.56
CA VAL A 69 -7.67 -0.11 -12.36
C VAL A 69 -6.25 0.43 -12.16
N GLN A 70 -5.23 -0.43 -12.27
CA GLN A 70 -3.84 0.00 -12.11
C GLN A 70 -3.41 0.98 -13.20
N ASP A 71 -3.78 0.72 -14.45
CA ASP A 71 -3.48 1.61 -15.58
C ASP A 71 -4.17 2.97 -15.40
N TRP A 72 -5.41 2.98 -14.92
CA TRP A 72 -6.15 4.22 -14.62
C TRP A 72 -5.47 5.00 -13.50
N LEU A 73 -5.08 4.34 -12.41
CA LEU A 73 -4.38 4.98 -11.29
C LEU A 73 -3.07 5.63 -11.75
N VAL A 74 -2.25 4.91 -12.51
CA VAL A 74 -0.98 5.45 -13.05
C VAL A 74 -1.21 6.62 -14.02
N ALA A 75 -2.31 6.60 -14.78
CA ALA A 75 -2.61 7.66 -15.74
C ALA A 75 -3.21 8.92 -15.10
N ASN A 76 -3.95 8.79 -14.01
CA ASN A 76 -4.77 9.87 -13.44
C ASN A 76 -4.27 10.39 -12.09
N VAL A 77 -3.43 9.63 -11.39
CA VAL A 77 -2.88 10.01 -10.09
C VAL A 77 -1.38 10.28 -10.25
N SER A 78 -1.02 11.55 -10.46
CA SER A 78 0.39 11.94 -10.70
C SER A 78 1.32 11.56 -9.55
N ASP A 79 0.79 11.64 -8.33
CA ASP A 79 1.56 11.52 -7.09
C ASP A 79 1.41 10.11 -6.48
N LEU A 80 0.90 9.14 -7.25
CA LEU A 80 0.60 7.79 -6.78
C LEU A 80 1.79 7.12 -6.08
N GLN A 81 3.01 7.32 -6.61
CA GLN A 81 4.22 6.75 -6.03
C GLN A 81 4.62 7.45 -4.73
N GLU A 82 4.45 8.76 -4.66
CA GLU A 82 4.75 9.54 -3.45
C GLU A 82 3.79 9.14 -2.32
N ILE A 83 2.49 9.08 -2.62
CA ILE A 83 1.47 8.59 -1.69
C ILE A 83 1.81 7.17 -1.20
N ALA A 84 2.17 6.28 -2.11
CA ALA A 84 2.47 4.90 -1.74
C ALA A 84 3.73 4.78 -0.87
N GLN A 85 4.73 5.63 -1.10
CA GLN A 85 5.94 5.67 -0.31
C GLN A 85 5.69 6.31 1.08
N ASP A 86 4.94 7.41 1.14
CA ASP A 86 4.60 8.09 2.38
C ASP A 86 3.83 7.16 3.32
N GLU A 87 2.79 6.48 2.81
CA GLU A 87 2.01 5.52 3.62
C GLU A 87 2.84 4.31 4.05
N TYR A 88 3.79 3.87 3.22
CA TYR A 88 4.73 2.81 3.59
C TYR A 88 5.63 3.26 4.75
N ASP A 89 6.21 4.46 4.67
CA ASP A 89 7.11 4.99 5.69
C ASP A 89 6.37 5.26 7.02
N ILE A 90 5.14 5.78 6.94
CA ILE A 90 4.25 5.96 8.09
C ILE A 90 3.97 4.61 8.76
N LEU A 91 3.51 3.62 7.99
CA LEU A 91 3.17 2.31 8.53
C LEU A 91 4.40 1.59 9.10
N MET A 92 5.56 1.70 8.46
CA MET A 92 6.82 1.16 9.01
C MET A 92 7.20 1.82 10.33
N GLY A 93 6.98 3.12 10.48
CA GLY A 93 7.17 3.84 11.74
C GLY A 93 6.21 3.35 12.85
N GLU A 94 4.95 3.11 12.52
CA GLU A 94 3.96 2.56 13.44
C GLU A 94 4.26 1.12 13.85
N ILE A 95 4.69 0.29 12.90
CA ILE A 95 5.11 -1.10 13.16
C ILE A 95 6.32 -1.09 14.11
N ALA A 96 7.32 -0.23 13.85
CA ALA A 96 8.49 -0.10 14.71
C ALA A 96 8.10 0.37 16.12
N ALA A 97 7.18 1.33 16.24
CA ALA A 97 6.68 1.81 17.53
C ALA A 97 5.91 0.74 18.33
N ASN A 98 5.35 -0.26 17.64
CA ASN A 98 4.62 -1.39 18.23
C ASN A 98 5.43 -2.69 18.26
N ALA A 99 6.74 -2.66 17.99
CA ALA A 99 7.57 -3.85 17.84
C ALA A 99 7.50 -4.81 19.05
N ASP A 100 7.43 -4.28 20.26
CA ASP A 100 7.34 -5.07 21.50
C ASP A 100 6.06 -5.92 21.61
N ASN A 101 4.99 -5.55 20.88
CA ASN A 101 3.73 -6.29 20.83
C ASN A 101 3.68 -7.34 19.69
N ILE A 102 4.70 -7.35 18.83
CA ILE A 102 4.77 -8.17 17.61
C ILE A 102 5.72 -9.37 17.80
N GLN A 103 6.66 -9.30 18.77
CA GLN A 103 7.69 -10.30 19.04
C GLN A 103 7.20 -11.55 19.79
#